data_AF-A0A090WXR9-F1
#
_entry.id   AF-A0A090WXR9-F1
#
_cell.length_a   1.000
_cell.length_b   1.000
_cell.length_c   1.000
_cell.angle_alpha   90.00
_cell.angle_beta   90.00
_cell.angle_gamma   90.00
#
_symmetry.space_group_name_H-M   'P 1'
#
loop_
_entity.id
_entity.type
_entity.pdbx_description
1 polymer ?
#
loop_
_entity_poly.entity_id
_entity_poly.type
_entity_poly.pdbx_seq_one_letter_code
_entity_poly.pdbx_strand_id
1 'polypeptide(L)' 'MSKLTAQEIETKLLRFPDWEYYDNAIHAEFEFENFKDCFSAMSRIAFECEALNHHPNWTNVYNVLTITLSTMMPVV' A
#
# COMPACT_ATOMS: atom_id res chain seq x y z
N MET A 1 10.43 -10.24 10.04
CA MET A 1 9.29 -9.70 10.81
C MET A 1 8.32 -10.83 11.12
N SER A 2 7.69 -10.83 12.30
CA SER A 2 6.60 -11.76 12.60
C SER A 2 5.29 -11.24 12.01
N LYS A 3 4.44 -12.17 11.55
CA LYS A 3 3.09 -11.83 11.07
C LYS A 3 2.26 -11.28 12.24
N LEU A 4 1.53 -10.20 12.00
CA LEU A 4 0.59 -9.64 12.97
C LEU A 4 -0.66 -10.52 13.07
N THR A 5 -1.25 -10.57 14.27
CA THR A 5 -2.57 -11.16 14.50
C THR A 5 -3.67 -10.25 13.96
N ALA A 6 -4.86 -10.81 13.70
CA ALA A 6 -6.01 -10.03 13.23
C ALA A 6 -6.35 -8.86 14.18
N GLN A 7 -6.33 -9.11 15.50
CA GLN A 7 -6.60 -8.08 16.51
C GLN A 7 -5.56 -6.94 16.51
N GLU A 8 -4.28 -7.26 16.29
CA GLU A 8 -3.23 -6.24 16.15
C GLU A 8 -3.40 -5.42 14.87
N ILE A 9 -3.81 -6.07 13.77
CA ILE A 9 -4.08 -5.40 12.50
C ILE A 9 -5.25 -4.43 12.65
N GLU A 10 -6.39 -4.90 13.15
CA GLU A 10 -7.59 -4.08 13.39
C GLU A 10 -7.27 -2.86 14.27
N THR A 11 -6.54 -3.07 15.37
CA THR A 11 -6.17 -1.99 16.29
C THR A 11 -5.26 -0.95 15.62
N LYS A 12 -4.28 -1.39 14.82
CA LYS A 12 -3.36 -0.49 14.12
C LYS A 12 -4.04 0.26 12.97
N LEU A 13 -4.99 -0.39 12.28
CA LEU A 13 -5.74 0.21 11.18
C LEU A 13 -6.66 1.35 11.60
N LEU A 14 -7.01 1.47 12.88
CA LEU A 14 -7.70 2.65 13.41
C LEU A 14 -6.95 3.97 13.13
N ARG A 15 -5.63 3.90 12.90
CA ARG A 15 -4.79 5.07 12.55
C ARG A 15 -4.73 5.34 11.04
N PHE A 16 -5.29 4.47 10.21
CA PHE A 16 -5.22 4.48 8.76
C PHE A 16 -6.62 4.21 8.19
N PRO A 17 -7.56 5.17 8.34
CA PRO A 17 -8.97 4.96 8.00
C PRO A 17 -9.23 4.68 6.51
N ASP A 18 -8.32 5.07 5.63
CA ASP A 18 -8.39 4.81 4.19
C ASP A 18 -7.92 3.39 3.80
N TRP A 19 -7.51 2.58 4.79
CA TRP A 19 -6.99 1.23 4.57
C TRP A 19 -7.93 0.17 5.16
N GLU A 20 -8.19 -0.86 4.37
CA GLU A 20 -9.00 -2.01 4.76
C GLU A 20 -8.16 -3.28 4.79
N TYR A 21 -8.51 -4.23 5.67
CA TYR A 21 -7.84 -5.53 5.76
C TYR A 21 -8.76 -6.64 5.28
N TYR A 22 -8.36 -7.31 4.20
CA TYR A 22 -8.97 -8.52 3.68
C TYR A 22 -7.92 -9.29 2.85
N ASP A 23 -8.20 -10.54 2.48
CA ASP A 23 -7.30 -11.38 1.66
C ASP A 23 -5.83 -11.43 2.15
N ASN A 24 -5.65 -11.35 3.47
CA ASN A 24 -4.34 -11.38 4.13
C ASN A 24 -3.38 -10.24 3.69
N ALA A 25 -3.94 -9.10 3.29
CA ALA A 25 -3.23 -7.87 2.94
C ALA A 25 -4.02 -6.63 3.39
N ILE A 26 -3.37 -5.47 3.40
CA ILE A 26 -4.08 -4.20 3.54
C ILE A 26 -4.24 -3.55 2.16
N HIS A 27 -5.38 -2.93 1.93
CA HIS A 27 -5.76 -2.35 0.65
C HIS A 27 -6.21 -0.90 0.83
N ALA A 28 -5.88 -0.04 -0.13
CA ALA A 28 -6.36 1.33 -0.18
C ALA A 28 -6.50 1.79 -1.64
N GLU A 29 -7.38 2.75 -1.87
CA GLU A 29 -7.56 3.41 -3.15
C GLU A 29 -7.44 4.93 -2.97
N PHE A 30 -6.65 5.56 -3.84
CA PHE A 30 -6.42 6.99 -3.83
C PHE A 30 -6.78 7.58 -5.19
N GLU A 31 -7.69 8.54 -5.20
CA GLU A 31 -8.03 9.33 -6.38
C GLU A 31 -7.29 10.67 -6.36
N PHE A 32 -6.72 11.04 -7.50
CA PHE A 32 -5.97 12.28 -7.73
C PHE A 32 -6.71 13.18 -8.72
N GLU A 33 -6.25 14.42 -8.89
CA GLU A 33 -6.87 15.35 -9.86
C GLU A 33 -6.68 14.88 -11.31
N ASN A 34 -5.50 14.32 -11.63
CA ASN A 34 -5.18 13.83 -12.96
C ASN A 34 -4.06 12.77 -12.92
N PHE A 35 -3.75 12.20 -14.08
CA PHE A 35 -2.71 11.18 -14.22
C PHE A 35 -1.32 11.63 -13.75
N LYS A 36 -0.93 12.89 -13.99
CA LYS A 36 0.42 13.36 -13.64
C LYS A 36 0.60 13.41 -12.13
N ASP A 37 -0.44 13.82 -11.40
CA ASP A 37 -0.41 13.89 -9.95
C ASP A 37 -0.35 12.48 -9.33
N CYS A 38 -1.15 11.55 -9.86
CA CYS A 38 -1.11 10.15 -9.47
C CYS A 38 0.29 9.54 -9.70
N PHE A 39 0.86 9.73 -10.88
CA PHE A 39 2.19 9.20 -11.20
C PHE A 39 3.31 9.87 -10.38
N SER A 40 3.17 11.15 -10.04
CA SER A 40 4.09 11.83 -9.13
C SER A 40 4.06 11.23 -7.72
N ALA A 41 2.87 10.90 -7.20
CA ALA A 41 2.72 10.21 -5.93
C ALA A 41 3.35 8.81 -5.97
N MET A 42 3.08 8.03 -7.02
CA MET A 42 3.73 6.71 -7.22
C MET A 42 5.26 6.83 -7.25
N SER A 43 5.81 7.83 -7.95
CA SER A 43 7.26 8.03 -8.01
C SER A 43 7.87 8.29 -6.63
N ARG A 44 7.19 9.07 -5.77
CA ARG A 44 7.64 9.31 -4.39
C ARG A 44 7.56 8.04 -3.54
N ILE A 45 6.47 7.29 -3.64
CA ILE A 45 6.30 6.02 -2.93
C ILE A 45 7.40 5.02 -3.32
N ALA A 46 7.79 4.97 -4.60
CA ALA A 46 8.82 4.06 -5.08
C ALA A 46 10.18 4.27 -4.38
N PHE A 47 10.58 5.51 -4.09
CA PHE A 47 11.82 5.78 -3.34
C PHE A 47 11.77 5.22 -1.91
N GLU A 48 10.62 5.35 -1.24
CA GLU A 48 10.43 4.79 0.10
C GLU A 48 10.40 3.26 0.07
N CYS A 49 9.78 2.65 -0.95
CA CYS A 49 9.77 1.21 -1.14
C CYS A 49 11.18 0.63 -1.29
N GLU A 50 12.05 1.28 -2.08
CA GLU A 50 13.45 0.89 -2.24
C GLU A 50 14.23 1.04 -0.93
N ALA A 51 14.06 2.17 -0.22
CA ALA A 51 14.73 2.40 1.05
C ALA A 51 14.31 1.38 2.15
N LEU A 52 13.04 0.96 2.13
CA LEU A 52 12.49 -0.03 3.06
C LEU A 52 12.68 -1.47 2.59
N ASN A 53 13.17 -1.69 1.37
CA ASN A 53 13.21 -2.99 0.69
C ASN A 53 11.88 -3.75 0.80
N HIS A 54 10.76 -3.03 0.56
CA HIS A 54 9.41 -3.56 0.64
C HIS A 54 8.51 -2.91 -0.41
N HIS A 55 8.06 -3.71 -1.37
CA HIS A 55 7.34 -3.23 -2.54
C HIS A 55 5.84 -3.54 -2.46
N PRO A 56 4.96 -2.61 -2.87
CA PRO A 56 3.53 -2.87 -2.98
C PRO A 56 3.20 -3.68 -4.23
N ASN A 57 2.04 -4.31 -4.21
CA ASN A 57 1.29 -4.58 -5.43
C ASN A 57 0.35 -3.41 -5.66
N TRP A 58 0.42 -2.76 -6.81
CA TRP A 58 -0.47 -1.64 -7.12
C TRP A 58 -0.92 -1.62 -8.58
N THR A 59 -2.00 -0.91 -8.85
CA THR A 59 -2.47 -0.60 -10.20
C THR A 59 -2.72 0.90 -10.30
N ASN A 60 -2.42 1.48 -11.45
CA ASN A 60 -2.77 2.86 -11.75
C ASN A 60 -3.63 2.91 -13.02
N VAL A 61 -4.83 3.48 -12.89
CA VAL A 61 -5.76 3.72 -14.00
C VAL A 61 -6.08 5.21 -14.02
N TYR A 62 -5.42 5.95 -14.93
CA TYR A 62 -5.51 7.41 -15.02
C TYR A 62 -5.20 8.10 -13.68
N ASN A 63 -6.22 8.65 -13.01
CA ASN A 63 -6.08 9.38 -11.75
C ASN A 63 -6.33 8.52 -10.51
N VAL A 64 -6.54 7.20 -10.66
CA VAL A 64 -6.79 6.29 -9.53
C VAL A 64 -5.57 5.39 -9.31
N LEU A 65 -5.14 5.28 -8.06
CA LEU A 65 -4.10 4.36 -7.58
C LEU A 65 -4.69 3.41 -6.56
N THR A 66 -4.74 2.12 -6.89
CA THR A 66 -5.13 1.06 -5.95
C THR A 66 -3.86 0.39 -5.43
N ILE A 67 -3.69 0.33 -4.11
CA ILE A 67 -2.50 -0.23 -3.45
C ILE A 67 -2.91 -1.43 -2.60
N THR A 68 -2.13 -2.50 -2.70
CA THR A 68 -2.19 -3.69 -1.85
C THR A 68 -0.82 -3.91 -1.22
N LEU A 69 -0.77 -3.98 0.12
CA LEU A 69 0.44 -4.22 0.88
C LEU A 69 0.34 -5.51 1.68
N SER A 70 1.31 -6.39 1.48
CA SER A 70 1.53 -7.58 2.29
C SER A 70 3.03 -7.85 2.34
N THR A 71 3.54 -8.29 3.48
CA THR A 71 4.95 -8.68 3.59
C THR A 71 5.12 -10.09 3.04
N MET A 72 5.56 -10.19 1.78
CA MET A 72 6.07 -11.43 1.20
C MET A 72 7.50 -11.66 1.72
N MET A 73 7.94 -12.91 1.86
CA MET A 73 9.37 -13.15 1.99
C MET A 73 10.06 -12.64 0.72
N PRO A 74 11.23 -11.98 0.82
CA PRO A 74 11.91 -11.46 -0.36
C PRO A 74 12.15 -12.60 -1.35
N VAL A 75 11.62 -12.43 -2.56
CA VAL A 75 12.02 -13.26 -3.70
C VAL A 75 13.38 -12.71 -4.11
N VAL A 76 14.43 -13.44 -3.72
CA VAL A 76 15.79 -13.22 -4.24
C VAL A 76 15.84 -13.44 -5.74
#